data_AF-A0A2X3W1X3-F1
#
_entry.id   AF-A0A2X3W1X3-F1
#
_cell.length_a   1.000
_cell.length_b   1.000
_cell.length_c   1.000
_cell.angle_alpha   90.00
_cell.angle_beta   90.00
_cell.angle_gamma   90.00
#
_symmetry.space_group_name_H-M   'P 1'
#
loop_
_entity.id
_entity.type
_entity.pdbx_description
1 polymer ?
#
loop_
_entity_poly.entity_id
_entity_poly.type
_entity_poly.pdbx_seq_one_letter_code
_entity_poly.pdbx_strand_id
1 'polypeptide(L)'
;MAHNHEHDHEVITLVDEQGNESLFEILLTIDGKEEFGKNYVLLVPVGAEEDEDGQVEIQAYSFTENEDGTEGDLQPIPEDSDAEWNMIEEVFNSFLDEE
;
A
#
# COMPACT_ATOMS: atom_id res chain seq x y z
N MET A 1 22.09 15.27 20.48
CA MET A 1 20.72 14.82 20.18
C MET A 1 20.89 13.67 19.19
N ALA A 2 20.63 12.44 19.64
CA ALA A 2 20.78 11.27 18.79
C ALA A 2 19.66 11.29 17.75
N HIS A 3 20.01 11.40 16.47
CA HIS A 3 19.09 11.06 15.40
C HIS A 3 18.99 9.53 15.40
N ASN A 4 17.98 9.03 16.08
CA ASN A 4 17.56 7.65 15.98
C ASN A 4 16.94 7.53 14.58
N HIS A 5 17.65 6.90 13.65
CA HIS A 5 17.04 6.41 12.41
C HIS A 5 16.31 5.12 12.82
N GLU A 6 15.21 5.29 13.58
CA GLU A 6 14.13 4.31 13.56
C GLU A 6 13.82 4.11 12.07
N HIS A 7 13.77 2.87 11.60
CA HIS A 7 13.14 2.57 10.32
C HIS A 7 11.76 3.24 10.38
N ASP A 8 11.60 4.39 9.73
CA ASP A 8 10.32 5.04 9.51
C ASP A 8 9.56 4.06 8.60
N HIS A 9 8.95 3.03 9.18
CA HIS A 9 7.90 2.29 8.47
C HIS A 9 6.91 3.37 8.05
N GLU A 10 6.69 3.52 6.76
CA GLU A 10 5.79 4.53 6.24
C GLU A 10 4.36 4.13 6.63
N VAL A 11 3.91 4.62 7.79
CA VAL A 11 2.55 4.39 8.28
C VAL A 11 1.64 5.47 7.71
N ILE A 12 0.54 5.03 7.13
CA ILE A 12 -0.53 5.92 6.68
C ILE A 12 -1.75 5.76 7.57
N THR A 13 -2.50 6.85 7.72
CA THR A 13 -3.81 6.86 8.37
C THR A 13 -4.87 6.86 7.29
N LEU A 14 -5.63 5.77 7.20
CA LEU A 14 -6.75 5.67 6.27
C LEU A 14 -8.04 6.00 7.01
N VAL A 15 -8.78 6.97 6.48
CA VAL A 15 -10.07 7.41 7.04
C VAL A 15 -11.18 6.89 6.16
N ASP A 16 -12.09 6.08 6.71
CA ASP A 16 -13.24 5.57 5.95
C ASP A 16 -14.39 6.60 5.88
N GLU A 17 -15.44 6.28 5.11
CA GLU A 17 -16.61 7.17 4.91
C GLU A 17 -17.35 7.53 6.20
N GLN A 18 -17.22 6.72 7.26
CA GLN A 18 -17.80 6.99 8.58
C GLN A 18 -16.89 7.85 9.46
N GLY A 19 -15.67 8.14 9.01
CA GLY A 19 -14.66 8.89 9.74
C GLY A 19 -13.87 8.06 10.76
N ASN A 20 -13.84 6.72 10.65
CA ASN A 20 -12.95 5.93 11.49
C ASN A 20 -11.54 5.95 10.89
N GLU A 21 -10.56 6.16 11.75
CA GLU A 21 -9.15 6.18 11.41
C GLU A 21 -8.57 4.80 11.67
N SER A 22 -8.00 4.18 10.64
CA SER A 22 -7.24 2.94 10.73
C SER A 22 -5.80 3.19 10.30
N LEU A 23 -4.85 2.62 11.04
CA LEU A 23 -3.43 2.73 10.73
C LEU A 23 -2.99 1.53 9.89
N PHE A 24 -2.26 1.83 8.82
CA PHE A 24 -1.69 0.84 7.92
C PHE A 24 -0.21 1.12 7.68
N GLU A 25 0.59 0.08 7.60
CA GLU A 25 1.98 0.14 7.16
C GLU A 25 2.06 -0.07 5.65
N ILE A 26 2.76 0.83 4.95
CA ILE A 26 3.08 0.64 3.54
C ILE A 26 4.16 -0.42 3.43
N LEU A 27 3.81 -1.53 2.79
CA LEU A 27 4.74 -2.61 2.49
C LEU A 27 5.52 -2.30 1.20
N LEU A 28 4.83 -1.83 0.17
CA LEU A 28 5.41 -1.58 -1.14
C LEU A 28 4.61 -0.52 -1.91
N THR A 29 5.31 0.32 -2.68
CA THR A 29 4.69 1.28 -3.60
C THR A 29 5.12 0.97 -5.03
N ILE A 30 4.15 0.97 -5.94
CA ILE A 30 4.30 0.58 -7.34
C ILE A 30 3.90 1.79 -8.20
N ASP A 31 4.82 2.25 -9.05
CA ASP A 31 4.55 3.35 -9.98
C ASP A 31 3.75 2.83 -11.18
N GLY A 32 2.45 3.09 -11.16
CA GLY A 32 1.54 2.81 -12.27
C GLY A 32 1.18 4.05 -13.07
N LYS A 33 1.83 5.19 -12.79
CA LYS A 33 1.44 6.49 -13.33
C LYS A 33 1.64 6.55 -14.85
N GLU A 34 2.63 5.84 -15.37
CA GLU A 34 2.90 5.76 -16.81
C GLU A 34 1.82 4.99 -17.58
N GLU A 35 1.28 3.91 -17.02
CA GLU A 35 0.31 3.04 -17.71
C GLU A 35 -1.15 3.39 -17.38
N PHE A 36 -1.44 3.69 -16.11
CA PHE A 36 -2.80 3.87 -15.57
C PHE A 36 -3.07 5.28 -15.05
N GLY A 37 -2.04 6.13 -14.94
CA GLY A 37 -2.18 7.50 -14.43
C GLY A 37 -2.31 7.60 -12.90
N LYS A 38 -2.13 6.49 -12.18
CA LYS A 38 -2.23 6.39 -10.72
C LYS A 38 -1.18 5.42 -10.18
N ASN A 39 -0.80 5.58 -8.92
CA ASN A 39 0.12 4.67 -8.26
C ASN A 39 -0.64 3.55 -7.56
N TYR A 40 0.06 2.51 -7.13
CA TYR A 40 -0.51 1.45 -6.31
C TYR A 40 0.32 1.27 -5.06
N VAL A 41 -0.34 1.02 -3.95
CA VAL A 41 0.28 0.82 -2.66
C VAL A 41 -0.24 -0.47 -2.05
N LEU A 42 0.68 -1.28 -1.54
CA LEU A 42 0.40 -2.50 -0.79
C LEU A 42 0.54 -2.16 0.68
N LEU A 43 -0.51 -2.43 1.44
CA LEU A 43 -0.70 -1.99 2.80
C LEU A 43 -0.97 -3.20 3.69
N VAL A 44 -0.48 -3.18 4.92
CA VAL A 44 -0.87 -4.14 5.96
C VAL A 44 -1.41 -3.38 7.17
N PRO A 45 -2.49 -3.86 7.82
CA PRO A 45 -2.97 -3.23 9.05
C PRO A 45 -1.86 -3.20 10.11
N VAL A 46 -1.72 -2.06 10.81
CA VAL A 46 -0.76 -1.98 11.92
C VAL A 46 -1.19 -2.96 13.01
N GLY A 47 -0.28 -3.87 13.36
CA GLY A 47 -0.56 -4.94 14.30
C GLY A 47 -1.38 -6.09 13.71
N ALA A 48 -1.41 -6.24 12.38
CA ALA A 48 -1.88 -7.46 11.73
C ALA A 48 -1.13 -8.66 12.34
N GLU A 49 -1.89 -9.66 12.77
CA GLU A 49 -1.34 -10.91 13.27
C GLU A 49 -1.08 -11.83 12.09
N GLU A 50 0.02 -12.56 12.15
CA GLU A 50 0.30 -13.63 11.20
C GLU A 50 -0.71 -14.77 11.41
N ASP A 51 -1.28 -15.28 10.33
CA ASP A 51 -2.15 -16.46 10.34
C ASP A 51 -1.38 -17.74 10.77
N GLU A 52 -2.08 -18.88 10.85
CA GLU A 52 -1.49 -20.17 11.27
C GLU A 52 -0.27 -20.60 10.41
N ASP A 53 -0.18 -20.09 9.17
CA ASP A 53 0.91 -20.32 8.22
C ASP A 53 1.99 -19.22 8.23
N GLY A 54 1.93 -18.27 9.17
CA GLY A 54 2.90 -17.17 9.26
C GLY A 54 2.72 -16.11 8.18
N GLN A 55 1.50 -15.92 7.66
CA GLN A 55 1.19 -15.01 6.55
C GLN A 55 0.39 -13.82 7.07
N VAL A 56 0.58 -12.63 6.49
CA VAL A 56 -0.22 -11.44 6.80
C VAL A 56 -1.09 -11.06 5.61
N GLU A 57 -2.31 -10.58 5.87
CA GLU A 57 -3.22 -10.11 4.83
C GLU A 57 -2.76 -8.76 4.29
N ILE A 58 -2.29 -8.75 3.03
CA ILE A 58 -1.86 -7.54 2.32
C ILE A 58 -3.05 -7.01 1.52
N GLN A 59 -3.30 -5.71 1.62
CA GLN A 59 -4.32 -5.01 0.86
C GLN A 59 -3.70 -4.10 -0.19
N ALA A 60 -4.18 -4.18 -1.43
CA ALA A 60 -3.72 -3.33 -2.52
C ALA A 60 -4.74 -2.23 -2.82
N TYR A 61 -4.27 -0.98 -2.84
CA TYR A 61 -5.08 0.19 -3.19
C TYR A 61 -4.39 0.99 -4.29
N SER A 62 -5.20 1.59 -5.16
CA SER A 62 -4.71 2.62 -6.07
C SER A 62 -4.65 3.97 -5.35
N PHE A 63 -3.53 4.67 -5.48
CA PHE A 63 -3.26 5.95 -4.88
C PHE A 63 -3.24 7.04 -5.94
N THR A 64 -4.07 8.06 -5.73
CA THR A 64 -4.08 9.28 -6.54
C THR A 64 -3.71 10.46 -5.66
N GLU A 65 -2.53 11.03 -5.90
CA GLU A 65 -2.05 12.23 -5.21
C GLU A 65 -2.96 13.42 -5.51
N ASN A 66 -3.26 14.22 -4.48
CA ASN A 66 -4.02 15.45 -4.63
C ASN A 66 -3.17 16.59 -5.24
N GLU A 67 -3.81 17.72 -5.55
CA GLU A 67 -3.15 18.86 -6.22
C GLU A 67 -2.06 19.54 -5.35
N ASP A 68 -2.08 19.34 -4.03
CA ASP A 68 -1.14 19.93 -3.06
C ASP A 68 0.04 18.98 -2.72
N GLY A 69 -0.04 17.69 -3.09
CA GLY A 69 0.97 16.68 -2.84
C GLY A 69 1.13 16.26 -1.38
N THR A 70 0.20 16.67 -0.51
CA THR A 70 0.24 16.38 0.94
C THR A 70 -0.69 15.26 1.36
N GLU A 71 -1.72 14.99 0.55
CA GLU A 71 -2.73 13.97 0.78
C GLU A 71 -3.07 13.30 -0.56
N GLY A 72 -3.80 12.19 -0.52
CA GLY A 72 -4.30 11.55 -1.73
C GLY A 72 -5.47 10.63 -1.44
N ASP A 73 -6.14 10.24 -2.50
CA ASP A 73 -7.27 9.32 -2.46
C ASP A 73 -6.77 7.90 -2.67
N LEU A 74 -7.12 7.02 -1.73
CA LEU A 74 -6.92 5.58 -1.85
C LEU A 74 -8.23 4.92 -2.28
N GLN A 75 -8.18 4.23 -3.41
CA GLN A 75 -9.34 3.52 -3.95
C GLN A 75 -9.02 2.03 -4.12
N PRO A 76 -9.91 1.13 -3.71
CA PRO A 76 -9.71 -0.30 -3.91
C PRO A 76 -9.62 -0.59 -5.41
N ILE A 77 -8.73 -1.51 -5.77
CA ILE A 77 -8.52 -1.91 -7.15
C ILE A 77 -9.67 -2.85 -7.54
N PRO A 78 -10.37 -2.60 -8.65
CA PRO A 78 -11.44 -3.49 -9.10
C PRO A 78 -10.92 -4.92 -9.31
N GLU A 79 -11.69 -5.93 -8.91
CA GLU A 79 -11.31 -7.34 -9.14
C GLU A 79 -11.24 -7.67 -10.64
N ASP A 80 -12.01 -6.97 -11.48
CA ASP A 80 -11.98 -7.09 -12.94
C ASP A 80 -10.80 -6.36 -13.61
N SER A 81 -9.93 -5.68 -12.83
CA SER A 81 -8.77 -4.95 -13.35
C SER A 81 -7.54 -5.86 -13.53
N ASP A 82 -7.66 -6.89 -14.36
CA ASP A 82 -6.58 -7.87 -14.60
C ASP A 82 -5.23 -7.20 -14.90
N ALA A 83 -5.21 -6.14 -15.71
CA ALA A 83 -3.95 -5.46 -16.09
C ALA A 83 -3.24 -4.80 -14.89
N GLU A 84 -4.01 -4.20 -13.98
CA GLU A 84 -3.47 -3.56 -12.77
C GLU A 84 -2.93 -4.65 -11.82
N TRP A 85 -3.71 -5.71 -11.62
CA TRP A 85 -3.33 -6.86 -10.80
C TRP A 85 -2.09 -7.58 -11.33
N ASN A 86 -2.00 -7.83 -12.64
CA ASN A 86 -0.82 -8.45 -13.25
C ASN A 86 0.45 -7.63 -12.94
N MET A 87 0.40 -6.30 -13.08
CA MET A 87 1.54 -5.44 -12.76
C MET A 87 1.90 -5.54 -11.27
N ILE A 88 0.90 -5.51 -10.39
CA ILE A 88 1.10 -5.60 -8.95
C ILE A 88 1.72 -6.93 -8.57
N GLU A 89 1.20 -8.04 -9.09
CA GLU A 89 1.72 -9.38 -8.87
C GLU A 89 3.14 -9.52 -9.41
N GLU A 90 3.47 -8.96 -10.59
CA GLU A 90 4.83 -9.01 -11.12
C GLU A 90 5.83 -8.29 -10.20
N VAL A 91 5.51 -7.08 -9.76
CA VAL A 91 6.39 -6.30 -8.88
C VAL A 91 6.46 -6.92 -7.48
N PHE A 92 5.33 -7.39 -6.94
CA PHE A 92 5.29 -8.05 -5.64
C PHE A 92 6.07 -9.37 -5.63
N ASN A 93 5.93 -10.20 -6.65
CA ASN A 93 6.72 -11.44 -6.78
C ASN A 93 8.22 -11.14 -6.90
N SER A 94 8.60 -10.08 -7.63
CA SER A 94 10.01 -9.64 -7.68
C SER A 94 10.52 -9.25 -6.30
N PHE A 95 9.72 -8.49 -5.54
CA PHE A 95 10.06 -8.08 -4.18
C PHE A 95 10.26 -9.30 -3.26
N LEU A 96 9.37 -10.29 -3.32
CA LEU A 96 9.48 -11.52 -2.55
C LEU A 96 10.68 -12.40 -2.94
N ASP A 97 11.12 -12.37 -4.20
CA ASP A 97 12.31 -13.10 -4.66
C ASP A 97 13.61 -12.39 -4.25
N GLU A 98 13.55 -11.08 -4.00
CA GLU A 98 14.67 -10.25 -3.56
C GLU A 98 14.94 -10.28 -2.03
N GLU A 99 14.02 -10.83 -1.21
CA GLU A 99 14.21 -11.12 0.22
C GLU A 99 14.67 -12.57 0.51
#